data_AF-A0A940N4I6-F1
#
_entry.id   AF-A0A940N4I6-F1
#
_cell.length_a   1.000
_cell.length_b   1.000
_cell.length_c   1.000
_cell.angle_alpha   90.00
_cell.angle_beta   90.00
_cell.angle_gamma   90.00
#
_symmetry.space_group_name_H-M   'P 1'
#
loop_
_entity.id
_entity.type
_entity.pdbx_description
1 polymer ?
#
loop_
_entity_poly.entity_id
_entity_poly.type
_entity_poly.pdbx_seq_one_letter_code
_entity_poly.pdbx_strand_id
1 'polypeptide(L)'
;MDQLLRAIPWLRRLNTVGHHIIGRPVDPRHVLIDDLHPDALSALRRHHRPAAVVASSPGSLQAWITISETPVDPALADAAAKVLARRYGGDLCAARASQLGRIPGFTNRKPRHLSRETGLWPYSRLICADGPIFCPGGAALLQEASVIQDGRRPEPTRLIGKQLASSSGRSPAAEHAAGMERLMSILPAGGTLDRSRVDFAIARRLASRGASIEQIVLVVLSGERASSMVPGAAQDYAQRTARAAWRAVNDGSSK
;
A
#
# COMPACT_ATOMS: atom_id res chain seq x y z
N MET A 1 -8.10 24.42 11.32
CA MET A 1 -6.80 24.86 10.79
C MET A 1 -5.89 25.39 11.90
N ASP A 2 -6.42 26.23 12.80
CA ASP A 2 -5.62 26.93 13.83
C ASP A 2 -4.83 26.03 14.79
N GLN A 3 -5.37 24.87 15.17
CA GLN A 3 -4.64 23.92 16.02
C GLN A 3 -3.36 23.40 15.34
N LEU A 4 -3.41 23.13 14.03
CA LEU A 4 -2.24 22.68 13.27
C LEU A 4 -1.20 23.79 13.17
N LEU A 5 -1.62 25.02 12.88
CA LEU A 5 -0.73 26.17 12.79
C LEU A 5 0.01 26.41 14.12
N ARG A 6 -0.70 26.33 15.25
CA ARG A 6 -0.10 26.43 16.59
C ARG A 6 0.89 25.30 16.89
N ALA A 7 0.69 24.11 16.31
CA ALA A 7 1.57 22.96 16.52
C ALA A 7 2.85 23.01 15.67
N ILE A 8 2.97 23.89 14.66
CA ILE A 8 4.12 23.94 13.74
C ILE A 8 5.47 24.00 14.46
N PRO A 9 5.71 24.87 15.46
CA PRO A 9 7.01 24.92 16.15
C PRO A 9 7.38 23.58 16.81
N TRP A 10 6.41 22.91 17.43
CA TRP A 10 6.60 21.59 18.02
C TRP A 10 6.89 20.52 16.95
N LEU A 11 6.15 20.52 15.84
CA LEU A 11 6.40 19.61 14.71
C LEU A 11 7.80 19.83 14.09
N ARG A 12 8.28 21.08 14.03
CA ARG A 12 9.64 21.40 13.58
C ARG A 12 10.68 20.77 14.50
N ARG A 13 10.51 20.91 15.82
CA ARG A 13 11.39 20.27 16.82
C ARG A 13 11.38 18.74 16.68
N LEU A 14 10.21 18.13 16.46
CA LEU A 14 10.13 16.69 16.22
C LEU A 14 10.89 16.28 14.94
N ASN A 15 10.80 17.08 13.88
CA ASN A 15 11.51 16.79 12.64
C ASN A 15 13.03 16.88 12.80
N THR A 16 13.55 17.82 13.60
CA THR A 16 14.99 17.94 13.85
C THR A 16 15.56 16.75 14.62
N VAL A 17 14.79 16.17 15.55
CA VAL A 17 15.20 14.96 16.30
C VAL A 17 14.94 13.65 15.56
N GLY A 18 14.50 13.71 14.29
CA GLY A 18 14.41 12.55 13.41
C GLY A 18 13.01 12.06 13.08
N HIS A 19 11.95 12.67 13.63
CA HIS A 19 10.60 12.24 13.32
C HIS A 19 10.14 12.66 11.92
N HIS A 20 9.32 11.79 11.33
CA HIS A 20 8.60 12.06 10.10
C HIS A 20 7.30 12.80 10.38
N ILE A 21 7.10 13.93 9.70
CA ILE A 21 5.83 14.66 9.79
C ILE A 21 4.95 14.22 8.62
N ILE A 22 3.85 13.57 8.96
CA ILE A 22 2.87 13.02 8.02
C ILE A 22 1.48 13.40 8.50
N GLY A 23 0.53 13.46 7.58
CA GLY A 23 -0.84 13.84 7.89
C GLY A 23 -1.77 13.55 6.74
N ARG A 24 -3.06 13.78 6.97
CA ARG A 24 -4.09 13.67 5.96
C ARG A 24 -5.28 14.56 6.30
N PRO A 25 -6.10 14.93 5.31
CA PRO A 25 -7.46 15.35 5.56
C PRO A 25 -8.26 14.22 6.22
N VAL A 26 -9.10 14.54 7.20
CA VAL A 26 -9.95 13.53 7.89
C VAL A 26 -11.03 12.96 6.96
N ASP A 27 -11.43 13.75 5.95
CA ASP A 27 -12.49 13.39 5.01
C ASP A 27 -12.04 12.26 4.03
N PRO A 28 -12.78 11.14 3.95
CA PRO A 28 -12.50 10.01 3.05
C PRO A 28 -12.52 10.35 1.56
N ARG A 29 -13.14 11.47 1.17
CA ARG A 29 -13.17 11.93 -0.23
C ARG A 29 -11.80 12.32 -0.76
N HIS A 30 -10.84 12.57 0.13
CA HIS A 30 -9.46 12.86 -0.25
C HIS A 30 -8.62 11.59 -0.24
N VAL A 31 -8.30 11.11 -1.43
CA VAL A 31 -7.53 9.89 -1.65
C VAL A 31 -6.11 10.24 -2.10
N LEU A 32 -5.13 9.53 -1.54
CA LEU A 32 -3.73 9.69 -1.87
C LEU A 32 -3.29 8.68 -2.94
N ILE A 33 -2.61 9.17 -3.96
CA ILE A 33 -1.74 8.37 -4.83
C ILE A 33 -0.31 8.58 -4.32
N ASP A 34 0.27 7.53 -3.74
CA ASP A 34 1.64 7.54 -3.22
C ASP A 34 2.64 7.00 -4.24
N ASP A 35 3.89 7.42 -4.13
CA ASP A 35 5.01 7.04 -5.00
C ASP A 35 4.79 7.26 -6.51
N LEU A 36 4.17 8.40 -6.86
CA LEU A 36 3.88 8.77 -8.25
C LEU A 36 5.14 9.29 -8.97
N HIS A 37 5.44 8.72 -10.14
CA HIS A 37 6.51 9.22 -11.01
C HIS A 37 6.14 10.59 -11.62
N PRO A 38 7.08 11.53 -11.79
CA PRO A 38 6.81 12.83 -12.42
C PRO A 38 6.09 12.75 -13.78
N ASP A 39 6.45 11.78 -14.62
CA ASP A 39 5.81 11.61 -15.94
C ASP A 39 4.35 11.18 -15.83
N ALA A 40 4.01 10.40 -14.80
CA ALA A 40 2.65 9.95 -14.55
C ALA A 40 1.74 11.10 -14.07
N LEU A 41 2.30 12.18 -13.51
CA LEU A 41 1.53 13.36 -13.13
C LEU A 41 0.87 14.04 -14.34
N SER A 42 1.55 14.08 -15.49
CA SER A 42 0.99 14.65 -16.72
C SER A 42 -0.21 13.83 -17.21
N ALA A 43 -0.11 12.49 -17.15
CA ALA A 43 -1.23 11.60 -17.48
C ALA A 43 -2.40 11.75 -16.49
N LEU A 44 -2.09 11.83 -15.20
CA LEU A 44 -3.08 12.06 -14.13
C LEU A 44 -3.86 13.36 -14.38
N ARG A 45 -3.17 14.44 -14.74
CA ARG A 45 -3.77 15.76 -15.01
C ARG A 45 -4.66 15.82 -16.24
N ARG A 46 -4.58 14.84 -17.16
CA ARG A 46 -5.50 14.78 -18.32
C ARG A 46 -6.91 14.37 -17.92
N HIS A 47 -7.06 13.51 -16.92
CA HIS A 47 -8.35 12.93 -16.53
C HIS A 47 -8.80 13.31 -15.12
N HIS A 48 -7.88 13.78 -14.30
CA HIS A 48 -8.14 14.16 -12.91
C HIS A 48 -7.53 15.53 -12.60
N ARG A 49 -8.01 16.13 -11.51
CA ARG A 49 -7.47 17.38 -10.97
C ARG A 49 -6.96 17.09 -9.56
N PRO A 50 -5.64 16.98 -9.36
CA PRO A 50 -5.08 16.86 -8.03
C PRO A 50 -5.37 18.11 -7.21
N ALA A 51 -5.93 17.93 -6.02
CA ALA A 51 -6.16 19.02 -5.08
C ALA A 51 -4.85 19.55 -4.48
N ALA A 52 -3.88 18.65 -4.32
CA ALA A 52 -2.52 18.99 -3.95
C ALA A 52 -1.54 17.97 -4.52
N VAL A 53 -0.34 18.44 -4.89
CA VAL A 53 0.78 17.58 -5.27
C VAL A 53 1.98 17.92 -4.40
N VAL A 54 2.56 16.91 -3.76
CA VAL A 54 3.70 17.03 -2.85
C VAL A 54 4.85 16.18 -3.40
N ALA A 55 6.02 16.79 -3.61
CA ALA A 55 7.24 16.03 -3.82
C ALA A 55 7.69 15.47 -2.46
N SER A 56 7.61 14.14 -2.29
CA SER A 56 7.86 13.45 -1.02
C SER A 56 9.35 13.13 -0.82
N SER A 57 10.07 12.92 -1.93
CA SER A 57 11.52 12.80 -2.04
C SER A 57 11.95 13.14 -3.48
N PRO A 58 13.25 13.28 -3.78
CA PRO A 58 13.71 13.42 -5.15
C PRO A 58 13.14 12.29 -6.04
N GLY A 59 12.49 12.65 -7.15
CA GLY A 59 11.90 11.71 -8.10
C GLY A 59 10.57 11.04 -7.68
N SER A 60 10.01 11.34 -6.51
CA SER A 60 8.75 10.73 -6.03
C SER A 60 7.74 11.79 -5.61
N LEU A 61 6.53 11.69 -6.16
CA LEU A 61 5.42 12.60 -5.91
C LEU A 61 4.28 11.91 -5.16
N GLN A 62 3.47 12.71 -4.48
CA GLN A 62 2.24 12.33 -3.83
C GLN A 62 1.14 13.24 -4.36
N ALA A 63 0.05 12.66 -4.86
CA ALA A 63 -1.08 13.42 -5.38
C ALA A 63 -2.34 13.13 -4.55
N TRP A 64 -2.95 14.19 -4.02
CA TRP A 64 -4.24 14.13 -3.36
C TRP A 64 -5.35 14.39 -4.38
N ILE A 65 -6.29 13.46 -4.51
CA ILE A 65 -7.45 13.58 -5.39
C ILE A 65 -8.71 13.69 -4.53
N THR A 66 -9.55 14.69 -4.82
CA THR A 66 -10.91 14.80 -4.26
C THR A 66 -11.86 14.07 -5.20
N ILE A 67 -12.31 12.87 -4.80
CA ILE A 67 -13.01 11.94 -5.70
C ILE A 67 -14.51 12.22 -5.84
N SER A 68 -15.11 12.99 -4.93
CA SER A 68 -16.55 13.28 -4.91
C SER A 68 -16.88 14.62 -4.27
N GLU A 69 -18.02 15.19 -4.69
CA GLU A 69 -18.70 16.31 -4.02
C GLU A 69 -19.47 15.86 -2.78
N THR A 70 -20.05 14.66 -2.84
CA THR A 70 -20.84 14.08 -1.76
C THR A 70 -19.99 13.16 -0.89
N PRO A 71 -20.40 12.91 0.37
CA PRO A 71 -19.73 11.94 1.24
C PRO A 71 -19.54 10.59 0.56
N VAL A 72 -18.36 9.98 0.75
CA VAL A 72 -18.00 8.68 0.17
C VAL A 72 -17.72 7.71 1.29
N ASP A 73 -18.25 6.49 1.14
CA ASP A 73 -17.95 5.39 2.06
C ASP A 73 -16.44 5.07 2.03
N PRO A 74 -15.78 4.87 3.19
CA PRO A 74 -14.35 4.57 3.25
C PRO A 74 -13.91 3.35 2.44
N ALA A 75 -14.73 2.30 2.31
CA ALA A 75 -14.39 1.11 1.52
C ALA A 75 -14.42 1.43 0.01
N LEU A 76 -15.37 2.26 -0.41
CA LEU A 76 -15.43 2.76 -1.78
C LEU A 76 -14.25 3.69 -2.09
N ALA A 77 -13.84 4.54 -1.14
CA ALA A 77 -12.65 5.37 -1.27
C ALA A 77 -11.35 4.54 -1.32
N ASP A 78 -11.26 3.44 -0.56
CA ASP A 78 -10.19 2.44 -0.63
C ASP A 78 -10.09 1.81 -2.03
N ALA A 79 -11.24 1.41 -2.60
CA ALA A 79 -11.32 0.85 -3.94
C ALA A 79 -10.89 1.88 -4.99
N ALA A 80 -11.37 3.12 -4.88
CA ALA A 80 -10.95 4.23 -5.75
C ALA A 80 -9.44 4.51 -5.66
N ALA A 81 -8.86 4.48 -4.45
CA ALA A 81 -7.41 4.60 -4.25
C ALA A 81 -6.63 3.53 -5.01
N LYS A 82 -7.12 2.27 -4.95
CA LYS A 82 -6.48 1.14 -5.65
C LYS A 82 -6.60 1.28 -7.16
N VAL A 83 -7.75 1.73 -7.68
CA VAL A 83 -7.92 2.02 -9.10
C VAL A 83 -6.92 3.09 -9.56
N LEU A 84 -6.83 4.21 -8.84
CA LEU A 84 -5.90 5.28 -9.16
C LEU A 84 -4.43 4.83 -9.09
N ALA A 85 -4.04 4.12 -8.04
CA ALA A 85 -2.68 3.59 -7.89
C ALA A 85 -2.31 2.63 -9.04
N ARG A 86 -3.22 1.72 -9.43
CA ARG A 86 -2.98 0.84 -10.59
C ARG A 86 -2.82 1.62 -11.89
N ARG A 87 -3.68 2.61 -12.12
CA ARG A 87 -3.74 3.36 -13.37
C ARG A 87 -2.52 4.24 -13.58
N TYR A 88 -2.01 4.86 -12.51
CA TYR A 88 -0.94 5.85 -12.57
C TYR A 88 0.39 5.35 -12.01
N GLY A 89 0.50 4.06 -11.70
CA GLY A 89 1.74 3.44 -11.22
C GLY A 89 2.11 3.83 -9.78
N GLY A 90 1.14 4.16 -8.94
CA GLY A 90 1.36 4.45 -7.52
C GLY A 90 1.47 3.19 -6.66
N ASP A 91 1.90 3.34 -5.41
CA ASP A 91 2.07 2.23 -4.47
C ASP A 91 0.71 1.65 -4.01
N LEU A 92 0.42 0.42 -4.45
CA LEU A 92 -0.79 -0.32 -4.06
C LEU A 92 -0.85 -0.67 -2.58
N CYS A 93 0.29 -0.78 -1.90
CA CYS A 93 0.33 -1.00 -0.46
C CYS A 93 -0.08 0.27 0.33
N ALA A 94 0.09 1.44 -0.29
CA ALA A 94 -0.32 2.74 0.23
C ALA A 94 -1.74 3.15 -0.23
N ALA A 95 -2.37 2.39 -1.12
CA ALA A 95 -3.67 2.72 -1.71
C ALA A 95 -4.84 2.38 -0.76
N ARG A 96 -5.05 3.25 0.23
CA ARG A 96 -6.14 3.18 1.20
C ARG A 96 -6.65 4.59 1.52
N ALA A 97 -7.94 4.74 1.76
CA ALA A 97 -8.59 5.94 2.24
C ALA A 97 -7.90 6.47 3.49
N SER A 98 -7.39 5.59 4.36
CA SER A 98 -6.69 5.93 5.60
C SER A 98 -5.20 6.31 5.43
N GLN A 99 -4.70 6.44 4.20
CA GLN A 99 -3.27 6.67 3.96
C GLN A 99 -2.83 8.07 4.42
N LEU A 100 -1.63 8.11 5.01
CA LEU A 100 -0.99 9.34 5.45
C LEU A 100 0.00 9.82 4.37
N GLY A 101 -0.06 11.11 4.04
CA GLY A 101 0.87 11.76 3.12
C GLY A 101 1.92 12.59 3.86
N ARG A 102 2.95 13.04 3.14
CA ARG A 102 3.95 13.99 3.65
C ARG A 102 3.34 15.37 3.79
N ILE A 103 3.60 16.02 4.92
CA ILE A 103 3.31 17.45 5.06
C ILE A 103 4.49 18.24 4.47
N PRO A 104 4.26 19.13 3.50
CA PRO A 104 5.31 19.99 2.94
C PRO A 104 5.99 20.87 4.00
N GLY A 105 7.25 21.22 3.76
CA GLY A 105 8.03 22.07 4.67
C GLY A 105 8.82 21.32 5.74
N PHE A 106 8.71 19.99 5.80
CA PHE A 106 9.49 19.12 6.69
C PHE A 106 10.44 18.22 5.91
N THR A 107 11.55 17.86 6.54
CA THR A 107 12.56 16.98 5.93
C THR A 107 12.16 15.52 5.95
N ASN A 108 12.51 14.79 4.89
CA ASN A 108 12.34 13.34 4.81
C ASN A 108 13.54 12.63 5.46
N ARG A 109 13.38 12.27 6.73
CA ARG A 109 14.38 11.64 7.60
C ARG A 109 14.70 10.15 7.32
N LYS A 110 14.32 9.58 6.16
CA LYS A 110 14.53 8.15 5.89
C LYS A 110 15.98 7.94 5.45
N PRO A 111 16.80 7.09 6.10
CA PRO A 111 18.25 6.96 5.86
C PRO A 111 18.72 7.01 4.41
N ARG A 112 18.02 6.33 3.51
CA ARG A 112 18.30 6.32 2.06
C ARG A 112 18.27 7.68 1.36
N HIS A 113 17.66 8.70 1.96
CA HIS A 113 17.55 10.04 1.40
C HIS A 113 18.56 11.03 2.02
N LEU A 114 19.42 10.58 2.94
CA LEU A 114 20.52 11.41 3.42
C LEU A 114 21.48 11.66 2.27
N SER A 115 21.68 12.93 1.92
CA SER A 115 22.69 13.27 0.92
C SER A 115 24.07 12.92 1.47
N ARG A 116 24.82 12.10 0.74
CA ARG A 116 26.21 11.77 1.09
C ARG A 116 27.15 12.95 0.89
N GLU A 117 26.81 13.87 0.01
CA GLU A 117 27.62 15.05 -0.32
C GLU A 117 27.43 16.17 0.71
N THR A 118 26.19 16.45 1.10
CA THR A 118 25.87 17.60 1.96
C THR A 118 25.56 17.21 3.41
N GLY A 119 25.32 15.92 3.68
CA GLY A 119 24.86 15.46 5.00
C GLY A 119 23.44 15.93 5.37
N LEU A 120 22.68 16.48 4.41
CA LEU A 120 21.36 17.04 4.63
C LEU A 120 20.25 16.11 4.14
N TRP A 121 19.08 16.27 4.76
CA TRP A 121 17.85 15.58 4.37
C TRP A 121 17.03 16.45 3.42
N PRO A 122 16.45 15.89 2.34
CA PRO A 122 15.63 16.66 1.43
C PRO A 122 14.31 17.07 2.09
N TYR A 123 13.85 18.28 1.77
CA TYR A 123 12.51 18.74 2.16
C TYR A 123 11.43 18.07 1.32
N SER A 124 10.31 17.74 1.95
CA SER A 124 9.06 17.51 1.23
C SER A 124 8.54 18.85 0.74
N ARG A 125 8.27 18.99 -0.56
CA ARG A 125 7.93 20.28 -1.18
C ARG A 125 6.52 20.25 -1.75
N LEU A 126 5.78 21.33 -1.55
CA LEU A 126 4.50 21.53 -2.21
C LEU A 126 4.77 21.95 -3.66
N ILE A 127 4.20 21.21 -4.61
CA ILE A 127 4.32 21.49 -6.05
C ILE A 127 3.10 22.27 -6.54
N CYS A 128 1.90 21.85 -6.14
CA CYS A 128 0.68 22.62 -6.34
C CYS A 128 -0.32 22.37 -5.21
N ALA A 129 -1.19 23.35 -4.99
CA ALA A 129 -2.32 23.30 -4.07
C ALA A 129 -3.47 24.07 -4.70
N ASP A 130 -4.09 23.47 -5.69
CA ASP A 130 -5.14 24.09 -6.50
C ASP A 130 -6.51 24.12 -5.77
N GLY A 131 -6.55 23.61 -4.53
CA GLY A 131 -7.76 23.51 -3.69
C GLY A 131 -8.55 22.22 -3.94
N PRO A 132 -9.65 21.97 -3.21
CA PRO A 132 -10.50 20.80 -3.47
C PRO A 132 -11.28 21.01 -4.77
N ILE A 133 -10.59 20.93 -5.90
CA ILE A 133 -11.21 20.86 -7.20
C ILE A 133 -11.80 19.46 -7.32
N PHE A 134 -13.12 19.39 -7.49
CA PHE A 134 -13.78 18.12 -7.74
C PHE A 134 -13.23 17.53 -9.02
N CYS A 135 -12.79 16.28 -8.90
CA CYS A 135 -12.19 15.58 -10.00
C CYS A 135 -13.25 15.36 -11.10
N PRO A 136 -13.06 15.87 -12.34
CA PRO A 136 -14.03 15.65 -13.42
C PRO A 136 -14.26 14.16 -13.72
N GLY A 137 -13.25 13.33 -13.52
CA GLY A 137 -13.33 11.87 -13.61
C GLY A 137 -13.73 11.15 -12.32
N GLY A 138 -14.21 11.87 -11.29
CA GLY A 138 -14.54 11.30 -9.97
C GLY A 138 -15.71 10.33 -10.02
N ALA A 139 -16.81 10.67 -10.70
CA ALA A 139 -17.97 9.80 -10.82
C ALA A 139 -17.65 8.48 -11.55
N ALA A 140 -16.94 8.55 -12.67
CA ALA A 140 -16.49 7.38 -13.42
C ALA A 140 -15.54 6.50 -12.58
N LEU A 141 -14.63 7.12 -11.83
CA LEU A 141 -13.75 6.42 -10.90
C LEU A 141 -14.54 5.67 -9.80
N LEU A 142 -15.55 6.32 -9.22
CA LEU A 142 -16.39 5.71 -8.18
C LEU A 142 -17.25 4.57 -8.73
N GLN A 143 -17.76 4.69 -9.95
CA GLN A 143 -18.50 3.62 -10.62
C GLN A 143 -17.60 2.39 -10.83
N GLU A 144 -16.40 2.58 -11.37
CA GLU A 144 -15.42 1.50 -11.54
C GLU A 144 -15.01 0.88 -10.20
N ALA A 145 -14.82 1.71 -9.17
CA ALA A 145 -14.52 1.25 -7.82
C ALA A 145 -15.65 0.40 -7.23
N SER A 146 -16.92 0.79 -7.46
CA SER A 146 -18.10 0.03 -7.03
C SER A 146 -18.14 -1.34 -7.71
N VAL A 147 -17.92 -1.42 -9.01
CA VAL A 147 -17.91 -2.71 -9.74
C VAL A 147 -16.84 -3.65 -9.19
N ILE A 148 -15.65 -3.13 -8.85
CA ILE A 148 -14.58 -3.94 -8.26
C ILE A 148 -14.93 -4.39 -6.83
N GLN A 149 -15.67 -3.55 -6.08
CA GLN A 149 -16.13 -3.86 -4.73
C GLN A 149 -17.26 -4.90 -4.74
N ASP A 150 -18.24 -4.73 -5.63
CA ASP A 150 -19.39 -5.62 -5.80
C ASP A 150 -18.97 -6.98 -6.36
N GLY A 151 -18.06 -7.00 -7.35
CA GLY A 151 -17.46 -8.24 -7.86
C GLY A 151 -16.52 -8.94 -6.87
N ARG A 152 -16.18 -8.29 -5.75
CA ARG A 152 -15.46 -8.89 -4.61
C ARG A 152 -16.37 -9.32 -3.47
N ARG A 153 -17.66 -9.03 -3.53
CA ARG A 153 -18.63 -9.47 -2.52
C ARG A 153 -18.75 -10.99 -2.64
N PRO A 154 -18.30 -11.78 -1.65
CA PRO A 154 -18.53 -13.21 -1.70
C PRO A 154 -20.04 -13.43 -1.58
N GLU A 155 -20.61 -14.17 -2.54
CA GLU A 155 -21.90 -14.83 -2.36
C GLU A 155 -21.94 -15.47 -0.95
N PRO A 156 -23.04 -15.32 -0.18
CA PRO A 156 -23.14 -15.91 1.15
C PRO A 156 -23.07 -17.43 1.00
N THR A 157 -21.86 -17.95 1.15
CA THR A 157 -21.58 -19.36 0.92
C THR A 157 -22.19 -20.09 2.09
N ARG A 158 -23.32 -20.73 1.80
CA ARG A 158 -24.02 -21.64 2.72
C ARG A 158 -23.00 -22.51 3.43
N LEU A 159 -23.07 -22.48 4.75
CA LEU A 159 -22.44 -23.45 5.65
C LEU A 159 -22.79 -24.85 5.17
N ILE A 160 -21.90 -25.48 4.43
CA ILE A 160 -21.89 -26.93 4.22
C ILE A 160 -20.56 -27.40 4.75
N GLY A 161 -20.62 -27.98 5.96
CA GLY A 161 -19.51 -28.68 6.56
C GLY A 161 -19.00 -29.76 5.61
N LYS A 162 -17.74 -29.65 5.22
CA LYS A 162 -16.90 -30.81 4.94
C LYS A 162 -15.47 -30.49 5.30
N GLN A 163 -15.02 -31.16 6.34
CA GLN A 163 -13.63 -31.33 6.71
C GLN A 163 -12.78 -31.79 5.51
N LEU A 164 -11.56 -31.25 5.45
CA LEU A 164 -10.30 -31.89 5.09
C LEU A 164 -10.11 -32.38 3.64
N ALA A 165 -9.29 -31.66 2.87
CA ALA A 165 -8.05 -32.19 2.28
C ALA A 165 -7.25 -31.09 1.59
N SER A 166 -5.93 -31.15 1.75
CA SER A 166 -4.90 -30.35 1.09
C SER A 166 -5.04 -30.34 -0.45
N SER A 167 -5.64 -29.30 -1.02
CA SER A 167 -5.80 -29.14 -2.46
C SER A 167 -4.60 -28.47 -3.15
N SER A 168 -3.39 -28.97 -2.90
CA SER A 168 -2.31 -28.84 -3.91
C SER A 168 -1.39 -30.05 -4.02
N GLY A 169 -1.35 -30.98 -3.04
CA GLY A 169 -0.47 -32.16 -3.09
C GLY A 169 1.03 -31.84 -3.22
N ARG A 170 1.40 -30.56 -3.12
CA ARG A 170 2.76 -30.06 -3.29
C ARG A 170 3.45 -29.98 -1.94
N SER A 171 4.75 -30.29 -1.92
CA SER A 171 5.57 -30.01 -0.73
C SER A 171 5.60 -28.49 -0.47
N PRO A 172 5.80 -28.05 0.79
CA PRO A 172 5.89 -26.63 1.11
C PRO A 172 6.94 -25.87 0.27
N ALA A 173 8.07 -26.51 -0.04
CA ALA A 173 9.09 -25.97 -0.93
C ALA A 173 8.61 -25.83 -2.39
N ALA A 174 7.86 -26.81 -2.90
CA ALA A 174 7.28 -26.73 -4.25
C ALA A 174 6.19 -25.65 -4.35
N GLU A 175 5.42 -25.43 -3.29
CA GLU A 175 4.44 -24.35 -3.21
C GLU A 175 5.13 -22.97 -3.16
N HIS A 176 6.24 -22.85 -2.42
CA HIS A 176 7.07 -21.64 -2.38
C HIS A 176 7.69 -21.33 -3.74
N ALA A 177 8.34 -22.33 -4.38
CA ALA A 177 8.94 -22.18 -5.70
C ALA A 177 7.91 -21.79 -6.78
N ALA A 178 6.74 -22.43 -6.79
CA ALA A 178 5.64 -22.07 -7.69
C ALA A 178 5.02 -20.70 -7.35
N GLY A 179 5.21 -20.20 -6.14
CA GLY A 179 4.88 -18.83 -5.74
C GLY A 179 5.88 -17.82 -6.31
N MET A 180 7.18 -18.14 -6.20
CA MET A 180 8.28 -17.34 -6.74
C MET A 180 8.21 -17.22 -8.26
N GLU A 181 8.08 -18.34 -8.98
CA GLU A 181 8.01 -18.38 -10.45
C GLU A 181 6.90 -17.47 -10.98
N ARG A 182 5.73 -17.50 -10.34
CA ARG A 182 4.60 -16.63 -10.71
C ARG A 182 4.82 -15.17 -10.38
N LEU A 183 5.60 -14.85 -9.36
CA LEU A 183 5.96 -13.46 -9.07
C LEU A 183 6.96 -12.96 -10.12
N MET A 184 7.94 -13.79 -10.48
CA MET A 184 8.94 -13.47 -11.50
C MET A 184 8.30 -13.30 -12.89
N SER A 185 7.23 -14.04 -13.22
CA SER A 185 6.53 -13.87 -14.50
C SER A 185 5.70 -12.58 -14.60
N ILE A 186 5.42 -11.91 -13.48
CA ILE A 186 4.68 -10.64 -13.43
C ILE A 186 5.64 -9.44 -13.41
N LEU A 187 6.94 -9.68 -13.20
CA LEU A 187 7.94 -8.63 -13.06
C LEU A 187 8.65 -8.35 -14.39
N PRO A 188 8.96 -7.08 -14.69
CA PRO A 188 9.79 -6.76 -15.85
C PRO A 188 11.19 -7.38 -15.70
N ALA A 189 11.75 -7.83 -16.82
CA ALA A 189 13.06 -8.48 -16.87
C ALA A 189 14.14 -7.60 -16.20
N GLY A 190 14.80 -8.13 -15.18
CA GLY A 190 15.84 -7.42 -14.40
C GLY A 190 15.38 -6.81 -13.07
N GLY A 191 14.11 -6.96 -12.67
CA GLY A 191 13.63 -6.48 -11.38
C GLY A 191 14.13 -7.33 -10.19
N THR A 192 14.92 -6.74 -9.30
CA THR A 192 15.25 -7.35 -7.99
C THR A 192 14.12 -7.10 -6.98
N LEU A 193 13.48 -8.16 -6.48
CA LEU A 193 12.56 -8.04 -5.35
C LEU A 193 13.25 -8.28 -4.01
N ASP A 194 12.84 -7.50 -3.01
CA ASP A 194 13.09 -7.83 -1.62
C ASP A 194 12.43 -9.18 -1.29
N ARG A 195 13.25 -10.14 -0.86
CA ARG A 195 12.86 -11.50 -0.46
C ARG A 195 11.72 -11.51 0.55
N SER A 196 11.67 -10.52 1.46
CA SER A 196 10.56 -10.39 2.42
C SER A 196 9.22 -10.09 1.75
N ARG A 197 9.22 -9.31 0.66
CA ARG A 197 8.00 -8.94 -0.06
C ARG A 197 7.50 -10.12 -0.88
N VAL A 198 8.41 -10.97 -1.37
CA VAL A 198 8.07 -12.24 -2.04
C VAL A 198 7.37 -13.17 -1.07
N ASP A 199 7.98 -13.42 0.09
CA ASP A 199 7.42 -14.32 1.11
C ASP A 199 6.03 -13.85 1.58
N PHE A 200 5.85 -12.54 1.78
CA PHE A 200 4.55 -11.97 2.12
C PHE A 200 3.50 -12.11 1.00
N ALA A 201 3.91 -11.94 -0.27
CA ALA A 201 3.00 -12.09 -1.40
C ALA A 201 2.54 -13.56 -1.57
N ILE A 202 3.44 -14.52 -1.37
CA ILE A 202 3.12 -15.95 -1.36
C ILE A 202 2.17 -16.28 -0.20
N ALA A 203 2.50 -15.81 1.01
CA ALA A 203 1.68 -16.01 2.20
C ALA A 203 0.25 -15.46 2.04
N ARG A 204 0.11 -14.24 1.51
CA ARG A 204 -1.20 -13.61 1.29
C ARG A 204 -2.05 -14.40 0.29
N ARG A 205 -1.43 -14.96 -0.74
CA ARG A 205 -2.12 -15.78 -1.72
C ARG A 205 -2.62 -17.10 -1.12
N LEU A 206 -1.80 -17.75 -0.29
CA LEU A 206 -2.20 -18.96 0.42
C LEU A 206 -3.35 -18.68 1.40
N ALA A 207 -3.27 -17.58 2.15
CA ALA A 207 -4.36 -17.14 3.04
C ALA A 207 -5.67 -16.89 2.26
N SER A 208 -5.61 -16.26 1.07
CA SER A 208 -6.79 -16.04 0.23
C SER A 208 -7.45 -17.32 -0.31
N ARG A 209 -6.74 -18.46 -0.21
CA ARG A 209 -7.25 -19.79 -0.58
C ARG A 209 -7.68 -20.62 0.62
N GLY A 210 -7.70 -20.02 1.82
CA GLY A 210 -8.08 -20.69 3.06
C GLY A 210 -6.98 -21.55 3.69
N ALA A 211 -5.71 -21.40 3.29
CA ALA A 211 -4.61 -22.14 3.91
C ALA A 211 -4.34 -21.64 5.33
N SER A 212 -4.24 -22.55 6.31
CA SER A 212 -4.05 -22.21 7.73
C SER A 212 -2.77 -21.42 8.00
N ILE A 213 -2.68 -20.74 9.14
CA ILE A 213 -1.47 -20.00 9.54
C ILE A 213 -0.26 -20.94 9.55
N GLU A 214 -0.44 -22.16 10.05
CA GLU A 214 0.58 -23.19 10.17
C GLU A 214 1.06 -23.66 8.79
N GLN A 215 0.15 -23.87 7.84
CA GLN A 215 0.49 -24.23 6.46
C GLN A 215 1.31 -23.13 5.78
N ILE A 216 0.93 -21.87 5.99
CA ILE A 216 1.66 -20.73 5.44
C ILE A 216 3.05 -20.60 6.08
N VAL A 217 3.16 -20.83 7.39
CA VAL A 217 4.46 -20.84 8.08
C VAL A 217 5.40 -21.87 7.45
N LEU A 218 4.94 -23.10 7.21
CA LEU A 218 5.75 -24.15 6.57
C LEU A 218 6.25 -23.74 5.16
N VAL A 219 5.39 -23.08 4.37
CA VAL A 219 5.78 -22.60 3.04
C VAL A 219 6.80 -21.46 3.13
N VAL A 220 6.61 -20.50 4.02
CA VAL A 220 7.54 -19.36 4.21
C VAL A 220 8.90 -19.83 4.75
N LEU A 221 8.92 -20.83 5.63
CA LEU A 221 10.16 -21.44 6.13
C LEU A 221 10.98 -22.13 5.03
N SER A 222 10.33 -22.54 3.95
CA SER A 222 10.98 -23.14 2.78
C SER A 222 11.61 -22.10 1.84
N GLY A 223 11.44 -20.81 2.13
CA GLY A 223 11.98 -19.71 1.34
C GLY A 223 13.42 -19.35 1.69
N GLU A 224 14.16 -18.85 0.69
CA GLU A 224 15.59 -18.51 0.79
C GLU A 224 15.89 -17.55 1.97
N ARG A 225 14.97 -16.64 2.30
CA ARG A 225 15.14 -15.71 3.42
C ARG A 225 15.11 -16.42 4.76
N ALA A 226 14.13 -17.31 4.98
CA ALA A 226 14.05 -18.08 6.21
C ALA A 226 15.25 -19.03 6.36
N SER A 227 15.73 -19.61 5.25
CA SER A 227 16.93 -20.46 5.25
C SER A 227 18.22 -19.72 5.63
N SER A 228 18.29 -18.40 5.44
CA SER A 228 19.44 -17.58 5.82
C SER A 228 19.44 -17.14 7.30
N MET A 229 18.40 -17.49 8.06
CA MET A 229 18.22 -17.08 9.46
C MET A 229 18.53 -18.21 10.44
N VAL A 230 18.88 -17.84 11.68
CA VAL A 230 18.94 -18.78 12.82
C VAL A 230 17.53 -19.37 13.06
N PRO A 231 17.36 -20.67 13.39
CA PRO A 231 16.06 -21.35 13.42
C PRO A 231 14.96 -20.63 14.22
N GLY A 232 15.28 -20.07 15.39
CA GLY A 232 14.31 -19.29 16.19
C GLY A 232 13.84 -18.02 15.48
N ALA A 233 14.76 -17.28 14.86
CA ALA A 233 14.45 -16.06 14.11
C ALA A 233 13.68 -16.36 12.81
N ALA A 234 13.97 -17.49 12.15
CA ALA A 234 13.24 -17.97 10.99
C ALA A 234 11.77 -18.28 11.34
N GLN A 235 11.54 -18.94 12.48
CA GLN A 235 10.21 -19.25 12.98
C GLN A 235 9.40 -17.99 13.30
N ASP A 236 10.00 -17.04 14.03
CA ASP A 236 9.35 -15.76 14.36
C ASP A 236 9.05 -14.92 13.11
N TYR A 237 9.95 -14.96 12.12
CA TYR A 237 9.75 -14.32 10.83
C TYR A 237 8.57 -14.93 10.06
N ALA A 238 8.51 -16.26 9.95
CA ALA A 238 7.44 -16.96 9.25
C ALA A 238 6.08 -16.75 9.92
N GLN A 239 6.02 -16.81 11.26
CA GLN A 239 4.79 -16.55 12.02
C GLN A 239 4.27 -15.12 11.84
N ARG A 240 5.15 -14.12 11.90
CA ARG A 240 4.76 -12.72 11.66
C ARG A 240 4.23 -12.53 10.24
N THR A 241 4.89 -13.13 9.26
CA THR A 241 4.49 -13.05 7.84
C THR A 241 3.14 -13.73 7.60
N ALA A 242 2.93 -14.92 8.16
CA ALA A 242 1.67 -15.66 8.06
C ALA A 242 0.51 -14.92 8.74
N ARG A 243 0.71 -14.40 9.96
CA ARG A 243 -0.33 -13.62 10.69
C ARG A 243 -0.65 -12.31 9.98
N ALA A 244 0.36 -11.62 9.46
CA ALA A 244 0.15 -10.38 8.70
C ALA A 244 -0.62 -10.65 7.40
N ALA A 245 -0.31 -11.75 6.71
CA ALA A 245 -1.02 -12.18 5.51
C ALA A 245 -2.48 -12.56 5.80
N TRP A 246 -2.72 -13.33 6.87
CA TRP A 246 -4.06 -13.72 7.31
C TRP A 246 -4.91 -12.53 7.72
N ARG A 247 -4.36 -11.58 8.50
CA ARG A 247 -5.06 -10.33 8.85
C ARG A 247 -5.39 -9.52 7.60
N ALA A 248 -4.46 -9.40 6.67
CA ALA A 248 -4.70 -8.68 5.42
C ALA A 248 -5.82 -9.29 4.55
N VAL A 249 -6.11 -10.58 4.71
CA VAL A 249 -7.23 -11.26 4.03
C VAL A 249 -8.53 -11.19 4.84
N ASN A 250 -8.48 -11.44 6.15
CA ASN A 250 -9.66 -11.53 7.01
C ASN A 250 -10.19 -10.19 7.49
N ASP A 251 -9.33 -9.21 7.80
CA ASP A 251 -9.74 -7.86 8.16
C ASP A 251 -10.25 -7.09 6.92
N GLY A 252 -10.01 -7.62 5.71
CA GLY A 252 -10.67 -7.22 4.48
C GLY A 252 -11.98 -7.97 4.18
N SER A 253 -12.38 -8.92 5.05
CA SER A 253 -13.58 -9.77 4.92
C SER A 253 -14.64 -9.54 6.03
N SER A 254 -14.37 -8.66 7.00
CA SER A 254 -15.37 -8.11 7.92
C SER A 254 -15.52 -6.61 7.70
N LYS A 255 -16.24 -6.26 6.64
CA LYS A 255 -17.10 -5.08 6.51
C LYS A 255 -17.79 -5.09 5.15
#